data_AF-A0A081LQW7-F1
#
_entry.id   AF-A0A081LQW7-F1
#
_cell.length_a   1.000
_cell.length_b   1.000
_cell.length_c   1.000
_cell.angle_alpha   90.00
_cell.angle_beta   90.00
_cell.angle_gamma   90.00
#
_symmetry.space_group_name_H-M   'P 1'
#
loop_
_entity.id
_entity.type
_entity.pdbx_description
1 polymer ?
#
loop_
_entity_poly.entity_id
_entity_poly.type
_entity_poly.pdbx_seq_one_letter_code
_entity_poly.pdbx_strand_id
1 'polypeptide(L)'
;MILTLILLSIGALLFLVIAYNVVQQYKQKAESDKRQAIARHKAVADETEEVLLNVNLVPFSKNMVLLLQHRILDAYRAIALVMPNAQVKQRIADVQLQIKNVQENYSSQDEGHFKTPESDRQAIQMLQLAKKMRAVLRVEHNKGKIDPQGFAQEDRRLELMQLKINIANLLKRAMDAQIQGQYGTCRQLYTKGLGALANVTDKDPYLLAREEDMRQGMRQLEEHLQQHSEKELQNIKDKETDELDVLFQPKKKW
;
A
#
# COMPACT_ATOMS: atom_id res chain seq x y z
N MET A 1 26.02 64.80 38.73
CA MET A 1 26.95 64.11 37.78
C MET A 1 27.09 62.62 38.06
N ILE A 2 27.19 62.18 39.32
CA ILE A 2 27.25 60.74 39.65
C ILE A 2 25.94 60.03 39.29
N LEU A 3 24.78 60.58 39.64
CA LEU A 3 23.47 59.99 39.35
C LEU A 3 23.18 59.84 37.84
N THR A 4 23.61 60.83 37.04
CA THR A 4 23.48 60.80 35.58
C THR A 4 24.40 59.75 34.94
N LEU A 5 25.62 59.58 35.47
CA LEU A 5 26.53 58.53 35.03
C LEU A 5 26.00 57.12 35.38
N ILE A 6 25.39 56.96 36.56
CA ILE A 6 24.77 55.70 36.99
C ILE A 6 23.59 55.33 36.07
N LEU A 7 22.66 56.27 35.82
CA LEU A 7 21.51 56.05 34.93
C LEU A 7 21.96 55.70 33.50
N LEU A 8 22.99 56.37 32.99
CA LEU A 8 23.54 56.11 31.66
C LEU A 8 24.22 54.73 31.57
N SER A 9 24.95 54.33 32.62
CA SER A 9 25.53 52.98 32.73
C SER A 9 24.47 51.89 32.79
N ILE A 10 23.38 52.08 33.55
CA ILE A 10 22.27 51.12 33.61
C ILE A 10 21.60 50.98 32.25
N GLY A 11 21.32 52.11 31.56
CA GLY A 11 20.76 52.10 30.21
C GLY A 11 21.66 51.40 29.20
N ALA A 12 22.97 51.64 29.25
CA ALA A 12 23.95 50.98 28.39
C ALA A 12 24.02 49.46 28.65
N LEU A 13 24.00 49.03 29.92
CA LEU A 13 23.97 47.61 30.29
C LEU A 13 22.70 46.91 29.80
N LEU A 14 21.53 47.53 29.97
CA LEU A 14 20.26 46.97 29.48
C LEU A 14 20.25 46.82 27.96
N PHE A 15 20.74 47.82 27.23
CA PHE A 15 20.87 47.74 25.77
C PHE A 15 21.79 46.59 25.34
N LEU A 16 22.92 46.41 26.02
CA LEU A 16 23.87 45.31 25.75
C LEU A 16 23.23 43.93 25.94
N VAL A 17 22.46 43.75 27.02
CA VAL A 17 21.76 42.48 27.28
C VAL A 17 20.71 42.18 26.21
N ILE A 18 19.92 43.18 25.80
CA ILE A 18 18.92 43.01 24.73
C ILE A 18 19.62 42.67 23.41
N ALA A 19 20.67 43.40 23.04
CA ALA A 19 21.42 43.14 21.80
C ALA A 19 22.03 41.73 21.80
N TYR A 20 22.62 41.30 22.91
CA TYR A 20 23.16 39.95 23.06
C TYR A 20 22.07 38.88 22.91
N ASN A 21 20.94 39.05 23.60
CA ASN A 21 19.81 38.13 23.52
C ASN A 21 19.25 38.02 22.10
N VAL A 22 19.10 39.13 21.38
CA VAL A 22 18.64 39.13 19.99
C VAL A 22 19.61 38.33 19.10
N VAL A 23 20.92 38.61 19.17
CA VAL A 23 21.93 37.87 18.40
C VAL A 23 21.92 36.38 18.74
N GLN A 24 21.80 36.03 20.03
CA GLN A 24 21.71 34.64 20.47
C GLN A 24 20.44 33.96 19.93
N GLN A 25 19.29 34.63 19.99
CA GLN A 25 18.03 34.11 19.46
C GLN A 25 18.10 33.89 17.96
N TYR A 26 18.73 34.81 17.20
CA TYR A 26 18.97 34.61 15.77
C TYR A 26 19.86 33.39 15.49
N LYS A 27 20.96 33.22 16.24
CA LYS A 27 21.85 32.05 16.10
C LYS A 27 21.12 30.75 16.42
N GLN A 28 20.37 30.71 17.52
CA GLN A 28 19.57 29.55 17.91
C GLN A 28 18.49 29.22 16.89
N LYS A 29 17.81 30.24 16.34
CA LYS A 29 16.80 30.06 15.30
C LYS A 29 17.42 29.49 14.03
N ALA A 30 18.54 30.05 13.57
CA ALA A 30 19.25 29.54 12.40
C ALA A 30 19.73 28.09 12.59
N GLU A 31 20.24 27.74 13.77
CA GLU A 31 20.65 26.36 14.07
C GLU A 31 19.44 25.41 14.14
N SER A 32 18.34 25.85 14.75
CA SER A 32 17.08 25.10 14.81
C SER A 32 16.53 24.82 13.41
N ASP A 33 16.52 25.83 12.52
CA ASP A 33 16.05 25.70 11.15
C ASP A 33 16.93 24.72 10.34
N LYS A 34 18.26 24.75 10.55
CA LYS A 34 19.18 23.75 9.97
C LYS A 34 18.84 22.34 10.45
N ARG A 35 18.72 22.14 11.77
CA ARG A 35 18.38 20.84 12.36
C ARG A 35 17.04 20.32 11.84
N GLN A 36 16.06 21.20 11.68
CA GLN A 36 14.75 20.85 11.13
C GLN A 36 14.85 20.45 9.66
N ALA A 37 15.62 21.16 8.83
CA ALA A 37 15.84 20.80 7.44
C ALA A 37 16.50 19.42 7.30
N ILE A 38 17.53 19.15 8.10
CA ILE A 38 18.20 17.84 8.14
C ILE A 38 17.22 16.74 8.53
N ALA A 39 16.43 16.95 9.60
CA ALA A 39 15.44 15.98 10.06
C ALA A 39 14.40 15.65 8.98
N ARG A 40 13.94 16.66 8.22
CA ARG A 40 13.00 16.47 7.11
C ARG A 40 13.59 15.59 6.01
N HIS A 41 14.81 15.90 5.54
CA HIS A 41 15.46 15.11 4.50
C HIS A 41 15.79 13.69 4.97
N LYS A 42 16.21 13.54 6.23
CA LYS A 42 16.46 12.22 6.82
C LYS A 42 15.18 11.39 6.87
N ALA A 43 14.06 11.97 7.31
CA ALA A 43 12.77 11.29 7.31
C ALA A 43 12.36 10.82 5.90
N VAL A 44 12.62 11.62 4.86
CA VAL A 44 12.39 11.23 3.47
C VAL A 44 13.27 10.02 3.07
N ALA A 45 14.55 10.04 3.41
CA ALA A 45 15.44 8.91 3.14
C ALA A 45 14.98 7.64 3.87
N ASP A 46 14.79 7.71 5.18
CA ASP A 46 14.38 6.59 6.04
C ASP A 46 13.04 5.98 5.58
N GLU A 47 12.04 6.81 5.24
CA GLU A 47 10.76 6.35 4.69
C GLU A 47 10.94 5.60 3.36
N THR A 48 11.84 6.08 2.50
CA THR A 48 12.11 5.45 1.20
C THR A 48 12.82 4.11 1.38
N GLU A 49 13.80 4.05 2.28
CA GLU A 49 14.52 2.84 2.62
C GLU A 49 13.56 1.78 3.18
N GLU A 50 12.62 2.17 4.03
CA GLU A 50 11.56 1.27 4.53
C GLU A 50 10.70 0.69 3.39
N VAL A 51 10.38 1.48 2.36
CA VAL A 51 9.66 0.96 1.18
C VAL A 51 10.51 -0.08 0.45
N LEU A 52 11.80 0.19 0.23
CA LEU A 52 12.72 -0.73 -0.45
C LEU A 52 12.92 -2.06 0.30
N LEU A 53 12.89 -2.05 1.63
CA LEU A 53 13.00 -3.27 2.44
C LEU A 53 11.84 -4.24 2.23
N ASN A 54 10.70 -3.77 1.72
CA ASN A 54 9.49 -4.57 1.55
C ASN A 54 9.32 -5.14 0.13
N VAL A 55 10.40 -5.23 -0.65
CA VAL A 55 10.39 -5.79 -2.02
C VAL A 55 9.87 -7.24 -2.09
N ASN A 56 10.01 -8.00 -1.00
CA ASN A 56 9.49 -9.37 -0.92
C ASN A 56 7.96 -9.46 -0.91
N LEU A 57 7.27 -8.38 -0.52
CA LEU A 57 5.81 -8.32 -0.46
C LEU A 57 5.20 -7.99 -1.83
N VAL A 58 5.82 -7.09 -2.58
CA VAL A 58 5.31 -6.65 -3.88
C VAL A 58 6.49 -6.49 -4.84
N PRO A 59 6.43 -7.06 -6.06
CA PRO A 59 7.49 -6.92 -7.06
C PRO A 59 7.67 -5.47 -7.51
N PHE A 60 8.90 -4.96 -7.45
CA PHE A 60 9.24 -3.59 -7.88
C PHE A 60 9.78 -3.64 -9.30
N SER A 61 9.49 -2.64 -10.13
CA SER A 61 10.11 -2.51 -11.45
C SER A 61 11.49 -1.90 -11.31
N LYS A 62 12.32 -2.07 -12.34
CA LYS A 62 13.59 -1.33 -12.44
C LYS A 62 13.38 0.17 -12.23
N ASN A 63 12.35 0.74 -12.86
CA ASN A 63 12.03 2.16 -12.79
C ASN A 63 11.66 2.59 -11.36
N MET A 64 10.86 1.79 -10.66
CA MET A 64 10.50 2.06 -9.26
C MET A 64 11.72 2.00 -8.35
N VAL A 65 12.56 0.97 -8.48
CA VAL A 65 13.78 0.85 -7.67
C VAL A 65 14.71 2.04 -7.90
N LEU A 66 14.96 2.41 -9.16
CA LEU A 66 15.80 3.57 -9.49
C LEU A 66 15.21 4.87 -8.96
N LEU A 67 13.90 5.06 -9.07
CA LEU A 67 13.21 6.23 -8.54
C LEU A 67 13.41 6.37 -7.04
N LEU A 68 13.20 5.30 -6.29
CA LEU A 68 13.36 5.27 -4.83
C LEU A 68 14.83 5.53 -4.45
N GLN A 69 15.78 4.92 -5.15
CA GLN A 69 17.21 5.14 -4.91
C GLN A 69 17.63 6.59 -5.22
N HIS A 70 17.11 7.19 -6.29
CA HIS A 70 17.34 8.60 -6.59
C HIS A 70 16.70 9.54 -5.55
N ARG A 71 15.51 9.20 -5.03
CA ARG A 71 14.87 9.95 -3.93
C ARG A 71 15.76 9.95 -2.67
N ILE A 72 16.35 8.81 -2.33
CA ILE A 72 17.32 8.68 -1.22
C ILE A 72 18.57 9.52 -1.48
N LEU A 73 19.14 9.43 -2.70
CA LEU A 73 20.32 10.19 -3.09
C LEU A 73 20.09 11.70 -2.98
N ASP A 74 18.96 12.20 -3.47
CA ASP A 74 18.60 13.61 -3.43
C ASP A 74 18.40 14.09 -1.98
N ALA A 75 17.83 13.26 -1.11
CA ALA A 75 17.70 13.56 0.32
C ALA A 75 19.08 13.70 1.00
N TYR A 76 20.00 12.76 0.79
CA TYR A 76 21.35 12.87 1.36
C TYR A 76 22.18 14.00 0.77
N ARG A 77 22.02 14.32 -0.52
CA ARG A 77 22.63 15.50 -1.14
C ARG A 77 22.12 16.79 -0.50
N ALA A 78 20.82 16.90 -0.23
CA ALA A 78 20.26 18.05 0.47
C ALA A 78 20.79 18.16 1.91
N ILE A 79 20.95 17.05 2.62
CA ILE A 79 21.60 17.04 3.94
C ILE A 79 23.05 17.54 3.84
N ALA A 80 23.81 17.10 2.83
CA ALA A 80 25.20 17.50 2.65
C ALA A 80 25.37 19.01 2.42
N LEU A 81 24.38 19.68 1.81
CA LEU A 81 24.37 21.15 1.64
C LEU A 81 24.22 21.89 2.97
N VAL A 82 23.48 21.32 3.93
CA VAL A 82 23.24 21.94 5.25
C VAL A 82 24.31 21.55 6.27
N MET A 83 24.74 20.27 6.23
CA MET A 83 25.74 19.68 7.13
C MET A 83 26.69 18.77 6.32
N PRO A 84 27.76 19.33 5.76
CA PRO A 84 28.77 18.52 5.10
C PRO A 84 29.59 17.76 6.14
N ASN A 85 29.44 16.42 6.17
CA ASN A 85 30.24 15.55 7.02
C ASN A 85 30.67 14.28 6.24
N ALA A 86 31.63 13.53 6.78
CA ALA A 86 32.18 12.35 6.11
C ALA A 86 31.13 11.22 5.97
N GLN A 87 30.25 11.05 6.97
CA GLN A 87 29.22 10.00 6.97
C GLN A 87 28.19 10.19 5.85
N VAL A 88 27.69 11.41 5.66
CA VAL A 88 26.74 11.76 4.60
C VAL A 88 27.39 11.60 3.23
N LYS A 89 28.66 12.00 3.07
CA LYS A 89 29.41 11.78 1.83
C LYS A 89 29.56 10.29 1.51
N GLN A 90 29.88 9.47 2.51
CA GLN A 90 29.95 8.02 2.34
C GLN A 90 28.59 7.46 1.91
N ARG A 91 27.50 7.87 2.57
CA ARG A 91 26.15 7.42 2.23
C ARG A 91 25.74 7.79 0.81
N ILE A 92 26.10 9.00 0.34
CA ILE A 92 25.91 9.42 -1.05
C ILE A 92 26.64 8.46 -2.01
N ALA A 93 27.91 8.13 -1.72
CA ALA A 93 28.69 7.22 -2.56
C ALA A 93 28.09 5.80 -2.59
N ASP A 94 27.64 5.29 -1.45
CA ASP A 94 27.01 3.96 -1.35
C ASP A 94 25.72 3.89 -2.19
N VAL A 95 24.87 4.91 -2.10
CA VAL A 95 23.61 4.98 -2.88
C VAL A 95 23.91 5.13 -4.37
N GLN A 96 24.93 5.90 -4.76
CA GLN A 96 25.36 6.00 -6.16
C GLN A 96 25.84 4.64 -6.71
N LEU A 97 26.58 3.87 -5.90
CA LEU A 97 27.00 2.52 -6.27
C LEU A 97 25.79 1.59 -6.45
N GLN A 98 24.80 1.68 -5.56
CA GLN A 98 23.55 0.92 -5.69
C GLN A 98 22.77 1.29 -6.95
N ILE A 99 22.66 2.58 -7.28
CA ILE A 99 22.02 3.03 -8.52
C ILE A 99 22.73 2.45 -9.73
N LYS A 100 24.07 2.53 -9.78
CA LYS A 100 24.86 1.97 -10.87
C LYS A 100 24.63 0.46 -11.01
N ASN A 101 24.64 -0.26 -9.89
CA ASN A 101 24.37 -1.70 -9.86
C ASN A 101 22.98 -2.03 -10.43
N VAL A 102 21.93 -1.29 -10.04
CA VAL A 102 20.57 -1.47 -10.58
C VAL A 102 20.52 -1.11 -12.07
N GLN A 103 21.27 -0.11 -12.53
CA GLN A 103 21.29 0.23 -13.95
C GLN A 103 21.92 -0.88 -14.82
N GLU A 104 23.02 -1.46 -14.36
CA GLU A 104 23.83 -2.43 -15.12
C GLU A 104 23.35 -3.87 -14.97
N ASN A 105 22.94 -4.28 -13.76
CA ASN A 105 22.71 -5.68 -13.42
C ASN A 105 21.24 -6.05 -13.19
N TYR A 106 20.32 -5.07 -13.16
CA TYR A 106 18.92 -5.37 -12.93
C TYR A 106 18.30 -6.07 -14.14
N SER A 107 17.87 -7.31 -13.92
CA SER A 107 17.25 -8.17 -14.91
C SER A 107 15.75 -8.31 -14.66
N SER A 108 15.01 -8.78 -15.66
CA SER A 108 13.59 -9.11 -15.53
C SER A 108 13.31 -10.25 -14.55
N GLN A 109 14.33 -11.04 -14.16
CA GLN A 109 14.21 -12.04 -13.09
C GLN A 109 14.16 -11.37 -11.70
N ASP A 110 14.85 -10.24 -11.54
CA ASP A 110 14.86 -9.45 -10.29
C ASP A 110 13.56 -8.67 -10.07
N GLU A 111 12.81 -8.44 -11.15
CA GLU A 111 11.51 -7.76 -11.11
C GLU A 111 10.47 -8.55 -10.32
N GLY A 112 10.67 -9.87 -10.18
CA GLY A 112 9.84 -10.75 -9.37
C GLY A 112 8.43 -10.96 -9.95
N HIS A 113 7.86 -12.13 -9.67
CA HIS A 113 6.46 -12.40 -10.04
C HIS A 113 5.52 -12.06 -8.89
N PHE A 114 4.30 -11.63 -9.24
CA PHE A 114 3.26 -11.40 -8.24
C PHE A 114 2.99 -12.70 -7.47
N LYS A 115 3.16 -12.64 -6.14
CA LYS A 115 2.79 -13.73 -5.24
C LYS A 115 1.43 -13.42 -4.63
N THR A 116 0.56 -14.42 -4.66
CA THR A 116 -0.77 -14.30 -4.07
C THR A 116 -0.61 -14.24 -2.54
N PRO A 117 -1.28 -13.30 -1.83
CA PRO A 117 -1.21 -13.23 -0.37
C PRO A 117 -1.76 -14.51 0.27
N GLU A 118 -1.04 -15.00 1.28
CA GLU A 118 -1.41 -16.19 2.06
C GLU A 118 -2.40 -15.87 3.18
N SER A 119 -2.51 -14.61 3.60
CA SER A 119 -3.42 -14.16 4.66
C SER A 119 -3.98 -12.76 4.40
N ASP A 120 -5.13 -12.47 4.99
CA ASP A 120 -5.76 -11.14 4.94
C ASP A 120 -4.82 -10.06 5.48
N ARG A 121 -4.04 -10.39 6.53
CA ARG A 121 -3.01 -9.49 7.08
C ARG A 121 -1.94 -9.17 6.04
N GLN A 122 -1.45 -10.18 5.33
CA GLN A 122 -0.46 -9.98 4.27
C GLN A 122 -1.05 -9.18 3.10
N ALA A 123 -2.31 -9.46 2.71
CA ALA A 123 -2.99 -8.69 1.67
C ALA A 123 -3.10 -7.21 2.03
N ILE A 124 -3.41 -6.88 3.29
CA ILE A 124 -3.46 -5.49 3.78
C ILE A 124 -2.07 -4.84 3.72
N GLN A 125 -1.02 -5.54 4.15
CA GLN A 125 0.36 -5.02 4.09
C GLN A 125 0.81 -4.74 2.64
N MET A 126 0.56 -5.69 1.72
CA MET A 126 0.84 -5.51 0.30
C MET A 126 0.07 -4.33 -0.29
N LEU A 127 -1.22 -4.17 0.07
CA LEU A 127 -2.04 -3.07 -0.41
C LEU A 127 -1.55 -1.71 0.12
N GLN A 128 -1.15 -1.63 1.39
CA GLN A 128 -0.57 -0.43 1.99
C GLN A 128 0.76 -0.05 1.31
N LEU A 129 1.62 -1.03 1.04
CA LEU A 129 2.87 -0.82 0.33
C LEU A 129 2.62 -0.29 -1.10
N ALA A 130 1.71 -0.90 -1.85
CA ALA A 130 1.34 -0.43 -3.18
C ALA A 130 0.79 1.00 -3.17
N LYS A 131 -0.01 1.37 -2.15
CA LYS A 131 -0.50 2.75 -1.96
C LYS A 131 0.64 3.72 -1.64
N LYS A 132 1.58 3.33 -0.77
CA LYS A 132 2.75 4.14 -0.43
C LYS A 132 3.64 4.37 -1.66
N MET A 133 3.87 3.34 -2.48
CA MET A 133 4.59 3.48 -3.75
C MET A 133 3.91 4.46 -4.71
N ARG A 134 2.58 4.37 -4.90
CA ARG A 134 1.84 5.33 -5.75
C ARG A 134 1.93 6.76 -5.21
N ALA A 135 1.88 6.93 -3.88
CA ALA A 135 2.04 8.26 -3.27
C ALA A 135 3.43 8.84 -3.53
N VAL A 136 4.49 8.04 -3.37
CA VAL A 136 5.86 8.45 -3.71
C VAL A 136 5.98 8.79 -5.18
N LEU A 137 5.44 7.93 -6.07
CA LEU A 137 5.46 8.15 -7.51
C LEU A 137 4.83 9.50 -7.90
N ARG A 138 3.68 9.85 -7.32
CA ARG A 138 3.02 11.15 -7.55
C ARG A 138 3.85 12.32 -7.04
N VAL A 139 4.44 12.21 -5.86
CA VAL A 139 5.31 13.25 -5.29
C VAL A 139 6.52 13.49 -6.18
N GLU A 140 7.17 12.44 -6.68
CA GLU A 140 8.33 12.58 -7.56
C GLU A 140 7.95 13.07 -8.97
N HIS A 141 6.79 12.70 -9.49
CA HIS A 141 6.25 13.28 -10.73
C HIS A 141 5.97 14.78 -10.59
N ASN A 142 5.36 15.21 -9.49
CA ASN A 142 5.11 16.63 -9.21
C ASN A 142 6.40 17.46 -9.08
N LYS A 143 7.52 16.82 -8.75
CA LYS A 143 8.86 17.44 -8.75
C LYS A 143 9.55 17.45 -10.13
N GLY A 144 8.90 16.89 -11.17
CA GLY A 144 9.46 16.79 -12.51
C GLY A 144 10.58 15.75 -12.66
N LYS A 145 10.67 14.77 -11.75
CA LYS A 145 11.73 13.75 -11.75
C LYS A 145 11.43 12.55 -12.65
N ILE A 146 10.19 12.43 -13.11
CA ILE A 146 9.70 11.33 -13.94
C ILE A 146 8.98 11.93 -15.12
N ASP A 147 9.29 11.43 -16.31
CA ASP A 147 8.58 11.81 -17.52
C ASP A 147 7.11 11.34 -17.44
N PRO A 148 6.17 12.04 -18.11
CA PRO A 148 4.75 11.69 -18.04
C PRO A 148 4.43 10.27 -18.53
N GLN A 149 5.20 9.72 -19.47
CA GLN A 149 4.96 8.38 -20.00
C GLN A 149 5.41 7.31 -18.99
N GLY A 150 6.61 7.44 -18.44
CA GLY A 150 7.13 6.57 -17.37
C GLY A 150 6.25 6.61 -16.12
N PHE A 151 5.72 7.79 -15.77
CA PHE A 151 4.73 7.92 -14.69
C PHE A 151 3.45 7.14 -14.98
N ALA A 152 2.86 7.31 -16.18
CA ALA A 152 1.61 6.64 -16.55
C ALA A 152 1.75 5.11 -16.57
N GLN A 153 2.86 4.60 -17.11
CA GLN A 153 3.14 3.16 -17.14
C GLN A 153 3.29 2.58 -15.72
N GLU A 154 4.06 3.25 -14.87
CA GLU A 154 4.33 2.77 -13.51
C GLU A 154 3.10 2.90 -12.61
N ASP A 155 2.32 3.99 -12.73
CA ASP A 155 1.08 4.15 -11.99
C ASP A 155 0.04 3.09 -12.41
N ARG A 156 -0.06 2.78 -13.70
CA ARG A 156 -0.92 1.70 -14.19
C ARG A 156 -0.47 0.33 -13.67
N ARG A 157 0.83 0.06 -13.68
CA ARG A 157 1.41 -1.18 -13.12
C ARG A 157 1.04 -1.36 -11.64
N LEU A 158 1.16 -0.29 -10.85
CA LEU A 158 0.79 -0.29 -9.44
C LEU A 158 -0.72 -0.39 -9.20
N GLU A 159 -1.54 0.20 -10.08
CA GLU A 159 -2.99 0.06 -10.03
C GLU A 159 -3.43 -1.39 -10.30
N LEU A 160 -2.89 -2.01 -11.35
CA LEU A 160 -3.12 -3.44 -11.63
C LEU A 160 -2.63 -4.32 -10.48
N MET A 161 -1.52 -3.95 -9.83
CA MET A 161 -1.04 -4.65 -8.63
C MET A 161 -2.05 -4.59 -7.48
N GLN A 162 -2.63 -3.43 -7.21
CA GLN A 162 -3.67 -3.27 -6.19
C GLN A 162 -4.91 -4.11 -6.51
N LEU A 163 -5.29 -4.15 -7.78
CA LEU A 163 -6.39 -5.00 -8.23
C LEU A 163 -6.10 -6.49 -8.01
N LYS A 164 -4.92 -6.97 -8.40
CA LYS A 164 -4.50 -8.37 -8.18
C LYS A 164 -4.56 -8.77 -6.70
N ILE A 165 -4.04 -7.92 -5.82
CA ILE A 165 -4.08 -8.15 -4.36
C ILE A 165 -5.53 -8.24 -3.87
N ASN A 166 -6.39 -7.32 -4.32
CA ASN A 166 -7.79 -7.30 -3.92
C ASN A 166 -8.55 -8.53 -4.42
N ILE A 167 -8.38 -8.91 -5.69
CA ILE A 167 -9.02 -10.10 -6.29
C ILE A 167 -8.55 -11.38 -5.61
N ALA A 168 -7.26 -11.52 -5.35
CA ALA A 168 -6.72 -12.64 -4.59
C ALA A 168 -7.35 -12.76 -3.20
N ASN A 169 -7.45 -11.65 -2.48
CA ASN A 169 -8.04 -11.61 -1.14
C ASN A 169 -9.55 -11.91 -1.16
N LEU A 170 -10.28 -11.39 -2.14
CA LEU A 170 -11.71 -11.68 -2.33
C LEU A 170 -11.95 -13.15 -2.63
N LEU A 171 -11.13 -13.74 -3.50
CA LEU A 171 -11.24 -15.15 -3.87
C LEU A 171 -11.00 -16.05 -2.65
N LYS A 172 -9.94 -15.77 -1.89
CA LYS A 172 -9.64 -16.52 -0.67
C LYS A 172 -10.80 -16.44 0.33
N ARG A 173 -11.31 -15.24 0.59
CA ARG A 173 -12.46 -15.04 1.48
C ARG A 173 -13.74 -15.71 0.97
N ALA A 174 -13.94 -15.79 -0.34
CA ALA A 174 -15.07 -16.50 -0.94
C ALA A 174 -14.95 -18.01 -0.71
N MET A 175 -13.76 -18.59 -0.90
CA MET A 175 -13.49 -20.00 -0.59
C MET A 175 -13.71 -20.30 0.90
N ASP A 176 -13.19 -19.45 1.80
CA ASP A 176 -13.37 -19.60 3.25
C ASP A 176 -14.87 -19.53 3.63
N ALA A 177 -15.63 -18.61 3.03
CA ALA A 177 -17.07 -18.50 3.25
C ALA A 177 -17.84 -19.73 2.72
N GLN A 178 -17.40 -20.29 1.59
CA GLN A 178 -17.98 -21.51 1.02
C GLN A 178 -17.74 -22.72 1.95
N ILE A 179 -16.54 -22.86 2.51
CA ILE A 179 -16.22 -23.91 3.49
C ILE A 179 -17.08 -23.76 4.75
N GLN A 180 -17.36 -22.53 5.17
CA GLN A 180 -18.22 -22.23 6.32
C GLN A 180 -19.72 -22.35 6.01
N GLY A 181 -20.12 -22.71 4.78
CA GLY A 181 -21.53 -22.79 4.37
C GLY A 181 -22.23 -21.44 4.19
N GLN A 182 -21.49 -20.33 4.19
CA GLN A 182 -22.02 -18.98 4.03
C GLN A 182 -22.16 -18.61 2.54
N TYR A 183 -23.05 -19.31 1.84
CA TYR A 183 -23.23 -19.18 0.39
C TYR A 183 -23.66 -17.77 -0.07
N GLY A 184 -24.45 -17.06 0.73
CA GLY A 184 -24.83 -15.66 0.44
C GLY A 184 -23.62 -14.72 0.41
N THR A 185 -22.73 -14.83 1.42
CA THR A 185 -21.48 -14.07 1.48
C THR A 185 -20.55 -14.43 0.33
N CYS A 186 -20.43 -15.72 0.01
CA CYS A 186 -19.64 -16.22 -1.10
C CYS A 186 -20.09 -15.59 -2.44
N ARG A 187 -21.40 -15.61 -2.73
CA ARG A 187 -21.99 -14.97 -3.92
C ARG A 187 -21.65 -13.49 -4.00
N GLN A 188 -21.81 -12.75 -2.90
CA GLN A 188 -21.50 -11.31 -2.86
C GLN A 188 -20.02 -11.03 -3.15
N LEU A 189 -19.11 -11.85 -2.63
CA LEU A 189 -17.67 -11.72 -2.85
C LEU A 189 -17.29 -11.97 -4.31
N TYR A 190 -17.84 -13.01 -4.93
CA TYR A 190 -17.62 -13.28 -6.36
C TYR A 190 -18.19 -12.16 -7.24
N THR A 191 -19.43 -11.70 -6.98
CA THR A 191 -20.03 -10.59 -7.74
C THR A 191 -19.19 -9.32 -7.63
N LYS A 192 -18.68 -9.01 -6.43
CA LYS A 192 -17.80 -7.86 -6.21
C LYS A 192 -16.48 -7.99 -6.99
N GLY A 193 -15.88 -9.18 -6.99
CA GLY A 193 -14.64 -9.45 -7.74
C GLY A 193 -14.84 -9.30 -9.25
N LEU A 194 -15.90 -9.93 -9.79
CA LEU A 194 -16.25 -9.83 -11.21
C LEU A 194 -16.57 -8.39 -11.63
N GLY A 195 -17.30 -7.65 -10.79
CA GLY A 195 -17.57 -6.22 -11.04
C GLY A 195 -16.30 -5.37 -11.08
N ALA A 196 -15.33 -5.65 -10.20
CA ALA A 196 -14.03 -4.97 -10.23
C ALA A 196 -13.22 -5.31 -11.50
N LEU A 197 -13.28 -6.56 -11.97
CA LEU A 197 -12.61 -7.01 -13.18
C LEU A 197 -13.27 -6.49 -14.46
N ALA A 198 -14.59 -6.31 -14.49
CA ALA A 198 -15.31 -5.78 -15.64
C ALA A 198 -14.86 -4.37 -16.05
N ASN A 199 -14.41 -3.57 -15.08
CA ASN A 199 -13.96 -2.20 -15.32
C ASN A 199 -12.53 -2.10 -15.90
N VAL A 200 -11.83 -3.23 -16.08
CA VAL A 200 -10.44 -3.27 -16.53
C VAL A 200 -10.36 -3.78 -17.96
N THR A 201 -9.78 -2.97 -18.84
CA THR A 201 -9.65 -3.26 -20.28
C THR A 201 -8.38 -4.03 -20.63
N ASP A 202 -7.29 -3.82 -19.89
CA ASP A 202 -5.95 -4.41 -20.05
C ASP A 202 -5.68 -5.52 -19.03
N LYS A 203 -6.56 -6.53 -19.00
CA LYS A 203 -6.41 -7.67 -18.09
C LYS A 203 -5.16 -8.47 -18.46
N ASP A 204 -4.34 -8.74 -17.47
CA ASP A 204 -3.19 -9.62 -17.63
C ASP A 204 -3.61 -11.10 -17.48
N PRO A 205 -2.74 -12.06 -17.86
CA PRO A 205 -3.06 -13.48 -17.77
C PRO A 205 -3.48 -13.94 -16.37
N TYR A 206 -2.91 -13.34 -15.32
CA TYR A 206 -3.29 -13.62 -13.95
C TYR A 206 -4.75 -13.21 -13.66
N LEU A 207 -5.14 -11.98 -14.00
CA LEU A 207 -6.49 -11.49 -13.78
C LEU A 207 -7.52 -12.26 -14.61
N LEU A 208 -7.18 -12.66 -15.84
CA LEU A 208 -8.05 -13.51 -16.67
C LEU A 208 -8.29 -14.88 -16.04
N ALA A 209 -7.23 -15.54 -15.55
CA ALA A 209 -7.36 -16.82 -14.85
C ALA A 209 -8.26 -16.69 -13.60
N ARG A 210 -8.04 -15.63 -12.80
CA ARG A 210 -8.87 -15.37 -11.60
C ARG A 210 -10.30 -14.99 -11.92
N GLU A 211 -10.56 -14.35 -13.06
CA GLU A 211 -11.92 -14.09 -13.53
C GLU A 211 -12.66 -15.39 -13.83
N GLU A 212 -12.00 -16.32 -14.54
CA GLU A 212 -12.60 -17.63 -14.83
C GLU A 212 -12.81 -18.45 -13.56
N ASP A 213 -11.85 -18.44 -12.62
CA ASP A 213 -12.00 -19.08 -11.31
C ASP A 213 -13.26 -18.57 -10.58
N MET A 214 -13.48 -17.25 -10.58
CA MET A 214 -14.66 -16.64 -9.95
C MET A 214 -15.97 -16.99 -10.68
N ARG A 215 -15.95 -17.04 -12.02
CA ARG A 215 -17.13 -17.43 -12.81
C ARG A 215 -17.47 -18.90 -12.60
N GLN A 216 -16.46 -19.77 -12.55
CA GLN A 216 -16.64 -21.19 -12.24
C GLN A 216 -17.17 -21.38 -10.82
N GLY A 217 -16.60 -20.70 -9.82
CA GLY A 217 -17.07 -20.74 -8.45
C GLY A 217 -18.53 -20.25 -8.31
N MET A 218 -18.91 -19.21 -9.07
CA MET A 218 -20.30 -18.73 -9.08
C MET A 218 -21.27 -19.77 -9.67
N ARG A 219 -20.92 -20.41 -10.79
CA ARG A 219 -21.74 -21.49 -11.39
C ARG A 219 -21.95 -22.65 -10.42
N GLN A 220 -20.87 -23.13 -9.80
CA GLN A 220 -20.93 -24.20 -8.80
C GLN A 220 -21.80 -23.83 -7.60
N LEU A 221 -21.73 -22.57 -7.16
CA LEU A 221 -22.56 -22.05 -6.07
C LEU A 221 -24.05 -22.04 -6.44
N GLU A 222 -24.38 -21.59 -7.65
CA GLU A 222 -25.76 -21.56 -8.15
C GLU A 222 -26.32 -22.97 -8.34
N GLU A 223 -25.55 -23.91 -8.89
CA GLU A 223 -25.91 -25.32 -9.00
C GLU A 223 -26.18 -25.95 -7.62
N HIS A 224 -25.31 -25.68 -6.65
CA HIS A 224 -25.49 -26.18 -5.28
C HIS A 224 -26.76 -25.64 -4.62
N LEU A 225 -27.06 -24.34 -4.82
CA LEU A 225 -28.27 -23.71 -4.30
C LEU A 225 -29.55 -24.24 -4.97
N GLN A 226 -29.51 -24.48 -6.29
CA GLN A 226 -30.62 -25.09 -7.03
C GLN A 226 -30.90 -26.50 -6.55
N GLN A 227 -29.87 -27.35 -6.47
CA GLN A 227 -30.02 -28.73 -5.98
C GLN A 227 -30.54 -28.79 -4.53
N HIS A 228 -30.10 -27.88 -3.66
CA HIS A 228 -30.60 -27.81 -2.29
C HIS A 228 -32.08 -27.40 -2.25
N SER A 229 -32.45 -26.38 -3.04
CA SER A 229 -33.85 -25.93 -3.13
C SER A 229 -34.76 -27.00 -3.72
N GLU A 230 -34.33 -27.73 -4.74
CA GLU A 230 -35.08 -28.85 -5.33
C GLU A 230 -35.27 -30.00 -4.34
N LYS A 231 -34.21 -30.36 -3.59
CA LYS A 231 -34.30 -31.38 -2.53
C LYS A 231 -35.22 -30.96 -1.38
N GLU A 232 -35.19 -29.69 -0.97
CA GLU A 232 -36.14 -29.18 0.04
C GLU A 232 -37.58 -29.26 -0.45
N LEU A 233 -37.84 -28.87 -1.71
CA LEU A 233 -39.17 -28.94 -2.30
C LEU A 233 -39.67 -30.39 -2.42
N GLN A 234 -38.78 -31.32 -2.79
CA GLN A 234 -39.07 -32.75 -2.85
C GLN A 234 -39.40 -33.29 -1.46
N ASN A 235 -38.58 -32.97 -0.44
CA ASN A 235 -38.82 -33.39 0.94
C ASN A 235 -40.14 -32.86 1.51
N ILE A 236 -40.57 -31.66 1.12
CA ILE A 236 -41.88 -31.12 1.53
C ILE A 236 -43.00 -31.93 0.88
N LYS A 237 -42.92 -32.18 -0.43
CA LYS A 237 -43.92 -33.00 -1.15
C LYS A 237 -43.99 -34.43 -0.60
N ASP A 238 -42.85 -35.03 -0.31
CA ASP A 238 -42.79 -36.38 0.23
C ASP A 238 -43.43 -36.44 1.63
N LYS A 239 -43.18 -35.43 2.49
CA LYS A 239 -43.85 -35.31 3.80
C LYS A 239 -45.36 -35.07 3.69
N GLU A 240 -45.80 -34.21 2.78
CA GLU A 240 -47.23 -33.97 2.53
C GLU A 240 -47.93 -35.25 2.05
N THR A 241 -47.25 -36.04 1.21
CA THR A 241 -47.77 -37.33 0.72
C THR A 241 -47.87 -38.36 1.85
N ASP A 242 -46.84 -38.44 2.71
CA ASP A 242 -46.83 -39.37 3.87
C ASP A 242 -47.90 -38.99 4.92
N GLU A 243 -48.11 -37.69 5.18
CA GLU A 243 -49.19 -37.21 6.06
C GLU A 243 -50.59 -37.48 5.50
N LEU A 244 -50.78 -37.35 4.18
CA LEU A 244 -52.03 -37.72 3.51
C LEU A 244 -52.28 -39.23 3.63
N ASP A 245 -51.27 -40.07 3.41
CA ASP A 245 -51.41 -41.52 3.54
C ASP A 245 -51.73 -41.95 4.98
N VAL A 246 -51.19 -41.27 6.00
CA VAL A 246 -51.55 -41.48 7.41
C VAL A 246 -53.01 -41.11 7.70
N LEU A 247 -53.57 -40.09 7.06
CA LEU A 247 -54.97 -39.66 7.22
C LEU A 247 -55.99 -40.63 6.59
N PHE A 248 -55.58 -41.41 5.59
CA PHE A 248 -56.43 -42.40 4.92
C PHE A 248 -56.23 -43.85 5.39
N GLN A 249 -55.40 -44.07 6.41
CA GLN A 249 -55.30 -45.39 7.04
C GLN A 249 -56.66 -45.80 7.63
N PRO A 250 -57.13 -47.03 7.38
CA PRO A 250 -58.42 -47.48 7.90
C PRO A 250 -58.38 -47.42 9.43
N LYS A 251 -59.23 -46.57 10.03
CA LYS A 251 -59.34 -46.41 11.49
C LYS A 251 -59.46 -47.78 12.14
N LYS A 252 -58.47 -48.15 12.96
CA LYS A 252 -58.55 -49.34 13.83
C LYS A 252 -59.79 -49.19 14.70
N LYS A 253 -60.81 -50.02 14.44
CA LYS A 253 -61.93 -50.22 15.35
C LYS A 253 -61.37 -50.84 16.63
N TRP A 254 -61.64 -50.18 17.75
CA TRP A 254 -61.47 -50.71 19.10
C TRP A 254 -62.40 -51.89 19.33
#